data_AF-A0A7X4E1N5-F1
#
_entry.id   AF-A0A7X4E1N5-F1
#
_cell.length_a   1.000
_cell.length_b   1.000
_cell.length_c   1.000
_cell.angle_alpha   90.00
_cell.angle_beta   90.00
_cell.angle_gamma   90.00
#
_symmetry.space_group_name_H-M   'P 1'
#
loop_
_entity.id
_entity.type
_entity.pdbx_description
1 polymer ?
#
loop_
_entity_poly.entity_id
_entity_poly.type
_entity_poly.pdbx_seq_one_letter_code
_entity_poly.pdbx_strand_id
1 'polypeptide(L)'
;MEAVGTGGRRNVTASAPITGIEDRLLEKLTGVFFAYSDLDSVILFGSRATGTASPRSDIDLATRGILSRRRLGRLKLDLEDLDIPQRCDVVALEKVRHEPLKRHIKAVGVTIYRRARVRDRETGQR
;
A
#
# COMPACT_ATOMS: atom_id res chain seq x y z
N MET A 1 -26.59 -12.68 30.31
CA MET A 1 -26.56 -12.84 28.84
C MET A 1 -25.48 -11.92 28.34
N GLU A 2 -24.35 -12.51 27.95
CA GLU A 2 -23.13 -11.80 27.57
C GLU A 2 -23.25 -11.23 26.16
N ALA A 3 -22.99 -9.94 26.00
CA ALA A 3 -22.72 -9.33 24.70
C ALA A 3 -21.21 -9.20 24.56
N VAL A 4 -20.60 -10.22 23.98
CA VAL A 4 -19.21 -10.26 23.52
C VAL A 4 -19.15 -9.55 22.17
N GLY A 5 -18.16 -8.67 21.95
CA GLY A 5 -17.95 -8.08 20.63
C GLY A 5 -17.05 -6.85 20.64
N THR A 6 -15.80 -7.03 21.05
CA THR A 6 -14.71 -6.05 21.01
C THR A 6 -14.57 -5.41 19.63
N GLY A 7 -15.02 -4.16 19.51
CA GLY A 7 -14.65 -3.26 18.42
C GLY A 7 -13.16 -2.94 18.49
N GLY A 8 -12.34 -3.80 17.87
CA GLY A 8 -10.92 -3.56 17.66
C GLY A 8 -10.73 -2.30 16.82
N ARG A 9 -10.53 -1.17 17.50
CA ARG A 9 -10.10 0.08 16.87
C ARG A 9 -8.80 -0.20 16.13
N ARG A 10 -8.87 -0.19 14.80
CA ARG A 10 -7.73 -0.35 13.91
C ARG A 10 -6.76 0.80 14.20
N ASN A 11 -5.68 0.52 14.91
CA ASN A 11 -4.55 1.43 15.02
C ASN A 11 -3.83 1.44 13.66
N VAL A 12 -4.36 2.20 12.71
CA VAL A 12 -3.62 2.62 11.53
C VAL A 12 -2.77 3.79 12.02
N THR A 13 -1.47 3.57 12.19
CA THR A 13 -0.53 4.64 12.53
C THR A 13 -0.57 5.68 11.41
N ALA A 14 -1.33 6.75 11.62
CA ALA A 14 -1.43 7.87 10.70
C ALA A 14 -0.07 8.59 10.67
N SER A 15 0.73 8.31 9.65
CA SER A 15 1.97 9.02 9.36
C SER A 15 1.69 9.97 8.21
N ALA A 16 1.54 11.26 8.57
CA ALA A 16 1.31 12.42 7.69
C ALA A 16 0.07 12.34 6.77
N PRO A 17 -0.59 13.47 6.45
CA PRO A 17 -1.55 13.48 5.36
C PRO A 17 -0.83 13.05 4.08
N ILE A 18 -1.22 11.91 3.51
CA ILE A 18 -0.70 11.48 2.20
C ILE A 18 -1.29 12.46 1.19
N THR A 19 -0.50 13.48 0.85
CA THR A 19 -0.87 14.50 -0.13
C THR A 19 -1.23 13.80 -1.44
N GLY A 20 -2.48 13.87 -1.86
CA GLY A 20 -2.94 13.36 -3.15
C GLY A 20 -3.76 12.06 -3.13
N ILE A 21 -4.13 11.49 -1.98
CA ILE A 21 -5.14 10.42 -1.89
C ILE A 21 -6.16 10.77 -0.80
N GLU A 22 -7.46 10.74 -1.14
CA GLU A 22 -8.54 10.93 -0.17
C GLU A 22 -8.62 9.74 0.80
N ASP A 23 -9.00 9.99 2.05
CA ASP A 23 -9.07 8.96 3.10
C ASP A 23 -9.92 7.75 2.67
N ARG A 24 -11.06 7.98 2.02
CA ARG A 24 -11.95 6.91 1.53
C ARG A 24 -11.27 6.04 0.46
N LEU A 25 -10.49 6.66 -0.42
CA LEU A 25 -9.72 5.93 -1.44
C LEU A 25 -8.59 5.13 -0.77
N LEU A 26 -7.89 5.72 0.20
CA LEU A 26 -6.86 5.03 0.97
C LEU A 26 -7.44 3.81 1.73
N GLU A 27 -8.63 3.94 2.32
CA GLU A 27 -9.31 2.82 2.97
C GLU A 27 -9.63 1.67 2.01
N LYS A 28 -10.16 1.98 0.81
CA LYS A 28 -10.41 0.97 -0.24
C LYS A 28 -9.12 0.25 -0.65
N LEU A 29 -8.06 1.00 -0.94
CA LEU A 29 -6.76 0.46 -1.35
C LEU A 29 -6.15 -0.43 -0.25
N THR A 30 -6.12 0.06 1.00
CA THR A 30 -5.55 -0.69 2.13
C THR A 30 -6.34 -1.94 2.47
N GLY A 31 -7.66 -1.95 2.23
CA GLY A 31 -8.49 -3.15 2.31
C GLY A 31 -8.00 -4.27 1.39
N VAL A 32 -7.70 -3.95 0.13
CA VAL A 32 -7.12 -4.91 -0.82
C VAL A 32 -5.75 -5.38 -0.35
N PHE A 33 -4.86 -4.45 0.03
CA PHE A 33 -3.50 -4.79 0.47
C PHE A 33 -3.47 -5.74 1.68
N PHE A 34 -4.44 -5.62 2.59
CA PHE A 34 -4.53 -6.47 3.76
C PHE A 34 -4.73 -7.96 3.43
N ALA A 35 -5.35 -8.28 2.30
CA ALA A 35 -5.57 -9.66 1.84
C ALA A 35 -4.28 -10.37 1.37
N TYR A 36 -3.17 -9.63 1.16
CA TYR A 36 -1.91 -10.17 0.65
C TYR A 36 -0.88 -10.34 1.76
N SER A 37 -0.74 -11.55 2.29
CA SER A 37 0.22 -11.87 3.36
C SER A 37 1.69 -11.69 2.97
N ASP A 38 2.00 -11.83 1.68
CA ASP A 38 3.32 -11.61 1.09
C ASP A 38 3.61 -10.14 0.76
N LEU A 39 2.63 -9.24 0.93
CA LEU A 39 2.79 -7.81 0.73
C LEU A 39 3.33 -7.16 2.00
N ASP A 40 4.56 -6.66 1.91
CA ASP A 40 5.26 -6.00 3.02
C ASP A 40 4.89 -4.54 3.16
N SER A 41 4.90 -3.82 2.04
CA SER A 41 4.58 -2.40 2.01
C SER A 41 4.16 -1.96 0.61
N VAL A 42 3.35 -0.90 0.55
CA VAL A 42 2.98 -0.21 -0.68
C VAL A 42 3.44 1.24 -0.59
N ILE A 43 4.10 1.70 -1.65
CA ILE A 43 4.66 3.03 -1.78
C ILE A 43 3.91 3.73 -2.91
N LEU A 44 3.23 4.83 -2.62
CA LEU A 44 2.70 5.76 -3.62
C LEU A 44 3.86 6.56 -4.21
N PHE A 45 3.93 6.66 -5.53
CA PHE A 45 4.89 7.52 -6.22
C PHE A 45 4.20 8.33 -7.32
N GLY A 46 4.98 8.95 -8.21
CA GLY A 46 4.46 9.65 -9.37
C GLY A 46 3.76 10.97 -9.01
N SER A 47 2.83 11.40 -9.87
CA SER A 47 2.23 12.74 -9.80
C SER A 47 1.52 13.03 -8.48
N ARG A 48 0.91 12.00 -7.86
CA ARG A 48 0.24 12.13 -6.55
C ARG A 48 1.24 12.35 -5.44
N ALA A 49 2.37 11.64 -5.45
CA ALA A 49 3.42 11.82 -4.46
C ALA A 49 4.16 13.17 -4.59
N THR A 50 4.22 13.75 -5.80
CA THR A 50 4.83 15.07 -6.03
C THR A 50 3.85 16.25 -5.91
N GLY A 51 2.57 15.99 -5.63
CA GLY A 51 1.55 17.04 -5.47
C GLY A 51 1.10 17.71 -6.77
N THR A 52 1.43 17.14 -7.94
CA THR A 52 1.07 17.66 -9.27
C THR A 52 -0.11 16.92 -9.90
N ALA A 53 -0.71 15.97 -9.18
CA ALA A 53 -1.82 15.16 -9.66
C ALA A 53 -3.14 15.94 -9.78
N SER A 54 -3.88 15.63 -10.83
CA SER A 54 -5.29 15.99 -10.95
C SER A 54 -6.17 14.91 -10.28
N PRO A 55 -7.46 15.21 -9.99
CA PRO A 55 -8.38 14.20 -9.45
C PRO A 55 -8.52 12.93 -10.30
N ARG A 56 -8.27 13.04 -11.62
CA ARG A 56 -8.35 11.94 -12.59
C ARG A 56 -7.01 11.25 -12.85
N SER A 57 -5.92 11.73 -12.25
CA SER A 57 -4.60 11.14 -12.44
C SER A 57 -4.55 9.73 -11.86
N ASP A 58 -3.85 8.86 -12.59
CA ASP A 58 -3.58 7.49 -12.18
C ASP A 58 -2.90 7.43 -10.81
N ILE A 59 -3.05 6.29 -10.14
CA ILE A 59 -2.46 6.00 -8.84
C ILE A 59 -1.26 5.07 -9.07
N ASP A 60 -0.07 5.65 -9.03
CA ASP A 60 1.19 4.92 -9.21
C ASP A 60 1.64 4.27 -7.90
N LEU A 61 1.68 2.95 -7.86
CA LEU A 61 1.97 2.15 -6.66
C LEU A 61 3.16 1.22 -6.87
N ALA A 62 4.13 1.27 -5.96
CA ALA A 62 5.24 0.35 -5.90
C ALA A 62 5.05 -0.59 -4.71
N THR A 63 4.96 -1.88 -4.96
CA THR A 63 4.82 -2.91 -3.93
C THR A 63 6.18 -3.48 -3.54
N ARG A 64 6.33 -3.84 -2.26
CA ARG A 64 7.44 -4.64 -1.75
C ARG A 64 6.92 -5.97 -1.19
N GLY A 65 7.72 -7.02 -1.31
CA GLY A 65 7.39 -8.37 -0.83
C GLY A 65 6.66 -9.26 -1.86
N ILE A 66 5.82 -8.67 -2.73
CA ILE A 66 5.19 -9.43 -3.84
C ILE A 66 6.20 -9.65 -4.97
N LEU A 67 6.92 -10.76 -4.89
CA LEU A 67 7.90 -11.16 -5.91
C LEU A 67 7.32 -12.07 -6.99
N SER A 68 6.12 -12.62 -6.83
CA SER A 68 5.51 -13.47 -7.86
C SER A 68 4.78 -12.63 -8.90
N ARG A 69 5.06 -12.84 -10.21
CA ARG A 69 4.31 -12.17 -11.29
C ARG A 69 2.82 -12.50 -11.22
N ARG A 70 2.49 -13.75 -10.86
CA ARG A 70 1.10 -14.20 -10.67
C ARG A 70 0.40 -13.46 -9.54
N ARG A 71 1.10 -13.28 -8.40
CA ARG A 71 0.57 -12.55 -7.25
C ARG A 71 0.39 -11.06 -7.56
N LEU A 72 1.39 -10.44 -8.21
CA LEU A 72 1.29 -9.05 -8.65
C LEU A 72 0.15 -8.84 -9.65
N GLY A 73 -0.02 -9.75 -10.61
CA GLY A 73 -1.13 -9.72 -11.56
C GLY A 73 -2.48 -9.84 -10.85
N ARG A 74 -2.60 -10.72 -9.85
CA ARG A 74 -3.83 -10.82 -9.05
C ARG A 74 -4.11 -9.54 -8.27
N LEU A 75 -3.09 -8.92 -7.67
CA LEU A 75 -3.24 -7.63 -6.99
C LEU A 75 -3.72 -6.54 -7.94
N LYS A 76 -3.23 -6.50 -9.17
CA LYS A 76 -3.71 -5.54 -10.18
C LYS A 76 -5.19 -5.74 -10.47
N LEU A 77 -5.63 -6.98 -10.68
CA LEU A 77 -7.03 -7.29 -10.92
C LEU A 77 -7.93 -6.88 -9.73
N ASP A 78 -7.53 -7.25 -8.51
CA ASP A 78 -8.31 -6.90 -7.31
C ASP A 78 -8.36 -5.38 -7.06
N LEU A 79 -7.38 -4.61 -7.56
CA LEU A 79 -7.40 -3.14 -7.56
C LEU A 79 -8.25 -2.54 -8.68
N GLU A 80 -8.27 -3.16 -9.86
CA GLU A 80 -9.13 -2.77 -10.99
C GLU A 80 -10.62 -3.04 -10.69
N ASP A 81 -10.92 -4.04 -9.85
CA ASP A 81 -12.28 -4.35 -9.37
C ASP A 81 -12.80 -3.35 -8.33
N LEU A 82 -11.95 -2.43 -7.84
CA LEU A 82 -12.41 -1.37 -6.95
C LEU A 82 -13.28 -0.37 -7.70
N ASP A 83 -14.43 -0.01 -7.10
CA ASP A 83 -15.29 1.06 -7.59
C ASP A 83 -14.64 2.43 -7.33
N ILE A 84 -13.62 2.75 -8.12
CA ILE A 84 -12.86 4.01 -8.10
C ILE A 84 -12.66 4.50 -9.54
N PRO A 85 -12.73 5.81 -9.80
CA PRO A 85 -12.63 6.34 -11.16
C PRO A 85 -11.20 6.37 -11.71
N GLN A 86 -10.18 6.20 -10.85
CA GLN A 86 -8.78 6.27 -11.24
C GLN A 86 -8.18 4.88 -11.41
N ARG A 87 -7.28 4.73 -12.37
CA ARG A 87 -6.55 3.49 -12.59
C ARG A 87 -5.39 3.36 -11.61
N CYS A 88 -5.11 2.14 -11.16
CA CYS A 88 -3.90 1.85 -10.39
C CYS A 88 -2.82 1.25 -11.31
N ASP A 89 -1.68 1.94 -11.47
CA ASP A 89 -0.49 1.30 -12.04
C ASP A 89 0.37 0.74 -10.91
N VAL A 90 0.67 -0.56 -10.98
CA VAL A 90 1.35 -1.28 -9.91
C VAL A 90 2.64 -1.91 -10.42
N VAL A 91 3.74 -1.65 -9.74
CA VAL A 91 5.04 -2.25 -10.04
C VAL A 91 5.62 -2.95 -8.81
N ALA A 92 6.23 -4.12 -9.01
CA ALA A 92 7.02 -4.76 -7.97
C ALA A 92 8.40 -4.09 -7.92
N LEU A 93 8.68 -3.34 -6.84
CA LEU A 93 9.88 -2.49 -6.73
C LEU A 93 11.16 -3.31 -6.91
N GLU A 94 11.19 -4.53 -6.39
CA GLU A 94 12.30 -5.47 -6.49
C GLU A 94 12.55 -5.93 -7.93
N LYS A 95 11.54 -5.87 -8.80
CA LYS A 95 11.61 -6.30 -10.21
C LYS A 95 11.81 -5.16 -11.20
N VAL A 96 11.66 -3.91 -10.78
CA VAL A 96 11.95 -2.77 -11.64
C VAL A 96 13.41 -2.88 -12.10
N ARG A 97 13.68 -2.83 -13.40
CA ARG A 97 15.05 -2.82 -13.96
C ARG A 97 15.46 -1.47 -14.52
N HIS A 98 14.60 -0.47 -14.37
CA HIS A 98 14.85 0.88 -14.82
C HIS A 98 15.32 1.71 -13.62
N GLU A 99 16.64 1.88 -13.51
CA GLU A 99 17.29 2.57 -12.40
C GLU A 99 16.76 3.99 -12.17
N PRO A 100 16.48 4.81 -13.20
CA PRO A 100 15.86 6.12 -13.00
C PRO A 100 14.52 6.04 -12.29
N LEU A 101 13.66 5.07 -12.66
CA LEU A 101 12.37 4.85 -12.01
C LEU A 101 12.55 4.43 -10.54
N LYS A 102 13.46 3.49 -10.27
CA LYS A 102 13.80 3.10 -8.88
C LYS A 102 14.26 4.29 -8.03
N ARG A 103 15.13 5.15 -8.58
CA ARG A 103 15.62 6.34 -7.87
C ARG A 103 14.49 7.32 -7.61
N HIS A 104 13.62 7.54 -8.60
CA HIS A 104 12.44 8.40 -8.45
C HIS A 104 11.52 7.88 -7.34
N ILE A 105 11.14 6.60 -7.36
CA ILE A 105 10.31 5.98 -6.31
C ILE A 105 10.96 6.14 -4.94
N LYS A 106 12.29 6.00 -4.83
CA LYS A 106 13.00 6.19 -3.55
C LYS A 106 13.04 7.66 -3.10
N ALA A 107 13.10 8.61 -4.04
CA ALA A 107 13.24 10.02 -3.74
C ALA A 107 11.91 10.68 -3.35
N VAL A 108 10.82 10.32 -4.03
CA VAL A 108 9.51 10.95 -3.82
C VAL A 108 8.47 10.02 -3.19
N GLY A 109 8.77 8.73 -3.06
CA GLY A 109 7.78 7.74 -2.67
C GLY A 109 7.29 7.89 -1.24
N VAL A 110 5.96 7.83 -1.07
CA VAL A 110 5.28 7.89 0.23
C VAL A 110 4.73 6.51 0.57
N THR A 111 5.13 5.94 1.71
CA THR A 111 4.60 4.62 2.12
C THR A 111 3.17 4.77 2.63
N ILE A 112 2.22 4.16 1.93
CA ILE A 112 0.77 4.24 2.26
C ILE A 112 0.23 2.99 2.95
N TYR A 113 0.99 1.90 2.88
CA TYR A 113 0.68 0.66 3.58
C TYR A 113 1.96 0.00 4.03
N ARG A 114 1.96 -0.51 5.27
CA ARG A 114 3.03 -1.36 5.79
C ARG A 114 2.40 -2.44 6.64
N ARG A 115 2.72 -3.69 6.33
CA ARG A 115 2.31 -4.82 7.16
C ARG A 115 3.07 -4.75 8.48
N ALA A 116 2.33 -4.77 9.59
CA ALA A 116 2.92 -4.87 10.91
C ALA A 116 3.64 -6.22 11.00
N ARG A 117 4.97 -6.19 10.98
CA ARG A 117 5.77 -7.36 11.33
C ARG A 117 5.68 -7.48 12.84
N VAL A 118 5.07 -8.54 13.34
CA VAL A 118 5.20 -8.93 14.75
C VAL A 118 6.70 -9.12 14.94
N ARG A 119 7.35 -8.22 15.69
CA ARG A 119 8.67 -8.55 16.20
C ARG A 119 8.39 -9.60 17.25
N ASP A 120 8.85 -10.83 17.02
CA ASP A 120 9.13 -11.74 18.12
C ASP A 120 10.07 -10.98 19.05
N ARG A 121 9.50 -10.35 20.08
CA ARG A 121 10.26 -10.08 21.28
C ARG A 121 10.38 -11.45 21.92
N GLU A 122 11.43 -12.17 21.58
CA GLU A 122 11.94 -13.22 22.44
C GLU A 122 12.09 -12.60 23.83
N THR A 123 11.10 -12.86 24.67
CA THR A 123 11.23 -12.70 26.11
C THR A 123 12.26 -13.73 26.53
N GLY A 124 13.53 -13.32 26.50
CA GLY A 124 14.60 -14.00 27.22
C GLY A 124 14.23 -13.97 28.70
N GLN A 125 13.56 -15.02 29.14
CA GLN A 125 13.12 -15.24 30.50
C GLN A 125 14.18 -16.11 31.17
N ARG A 126 14.76 -15.56 32.24
CA ARG A 126 15.56 -16.19 33.32
C ARG A 126 17.04 -16.38 33.06
#